data_AF-A0A3N5T7J6-F1
#
_entry.id   AF-A0A3N5T7J6-F1
#
_cell.length_a   1.000
_cell.length_b   1.000
_cell.length_c   1.000
_cell.angle_alpha   90.00
_cell.angle_beta   90.00
_cell.angle_gamma   90.00
#
_symmetry.space_group_name_H-M   'P 1'
#
loop_
_entity.id
_entity.type
_entity.pdbx_description
1 polymer ?
#
loop_
_entity_poly.entity_id
_entity_poly.type
_entity_poly.pdbx_seq_one_letter_code
_entity_poly.pdbx_strand_id
1 'polypeptide(L)'
;MSKAKEKRIRKELGKLLSAGRYWEWLGAIEREGEIAEHRGEWQEVWQTLGRRAFRDPQKLREFLDQSRPHKVPAEFPDIRFLLLLRQYIDGNENREALASAKGISLPAEAIRKQAFAWDEGAFPRERLRNLLGKLIQTPERITKKDYDNMAAFAEGTELSSKAKTLGEKLSVLRTRRGASSRQTQPWKLKETDHKLRKAAEGLSQPLLRILFHPFLFHMNQRLVQVLNDGEERAVADIVLSMPFLFSLLAGARAEEIENQLRDGRPDRLDWHRFQKVLAQGDLEQKLHLLSQLRSAPQAFETEFEYADAFQDLYGSLLSDIERVQRTLSERERKELGRVMGDLTERDLSSLWLSGAVAENDLAQFLIRAAGAECLGLRLAMLSLILAKKRDNQRLS
;
A
#
# COMPACT_ATOMS: atom_id res chain seq x y z
N MET A 1 -42.02 36.19 14.06
CA MET A 1 -41.18 36.62 12.90
C MET A 1 -42.10 37.25 11.85
N SER A 2 -41.60 37.64 10.65
CA SER A 2 -42.54 37.97 9.56
C SER A 2 -43.21 36.69 9.05
N LYS A 3 -44.51 36.73 8.74
CA LYS A 3 -45.29 35.56 8.28
C LYS A 3 -44.67 34.87 7.05
N ALA A 4 -43.98 35.64 6.20
CA ALA A 4 -43.28 35.11 5.03
C ALA A 4 -42.03 34.31 5.41
N LYS A 5 -41.29 34.74 6.44
CA LYS A 5 -40.11 34.03 6.96
C LYS A 5 -40.51 32.71 7.62
N GLU A 6 -41.55 32.70 8.46
CA GLU A 6 -42.09 31.48 9.09
C GLU A 6 -42.54 30.45 8.06
N LYS A 7 -43.26 30.88 7.00
CA LYS A 7 -43.70 29.98 5.93
C LYS A 7 -42.52 29.36 5.17
N ARG A 8 -41.43 30.12 4.98
CA ARG A 8 -40.20 29.63 4.33
C ARG A 8 -39.48 28.61 5.21
N ILE A 9 -39.33 28.89 6.51
CA ILE A 9 -38.70 27.98 7.48
C ILE A 9 -39.48 26.66 7.55
N ARG A 10 -40.81 26.70 7.70
CA ARG A 10 -41.63 25.48 7.73
C ARG A 10 -41.51 24.64 6.46
N LYS A 11 -41.46 25.29 5.28
CA LYS A 11 -41.26 24.59 4.00
C LYS A 11 -39.88 23.92 3.93
N GLU A 12 -38.84 24.58 4.43
CA GLU A 12 -37.48 24.06 4.46
C GLU A 12 -37.34 22.88 5.44
N LEU A 13 -37.85 23.02 6.66
CA LEU A 13 -37.90 21.95 7.65
C LEU A 13 -38.67 20.73 7.11
N GLY A 14 -39.84 20.94 6.50
CA GLY A 14 -40.61 19.85 5.88
C GLY A 14 -39.87 19.15 4.73
N LYS A 15 -39.11 19.90 3.93
CA LYS A 15 -38.27 19.33 2.86
C LYS A 15 -37.13 18.48 3.41
N LEU A 16 -36.46 18.93 4.46
CA LEU A 16 -35.37 18.18 5.09
C LEU A 16 -35.88 16.89 5.76
N LEU A 17 -37.03 16.96 6.43
CA LEU A 17 -37.64 15.81 7.10
C LEU A 17 -38.08 14.74 6.08
N SER A 18 -38.77 15.14 5.01
CA SER A 18 -39.22 14.22 3.93
C SER A 18 -38.06 13.61 3.15
N ALA A 19 -36.93 14.31 3.02
CA ALA A 19 -35.71 13.79 2.42
C ALA A 19 -34.87 12.89 3.36
N GLY A 20 -35.28 12.74 4.64
CA GLY A 20 -34.55 11.96 5.63
C GLY A 20 -33.21 12.56 6.06
N ARG A 21 -32.99 13.87 5.82
CA ARG A 21 -31.76 14.61 6.15
C ARG A 21 -31.82 15.11 7.60
N TYR A 22 -31.82 14.15 8.53
CA TYR A 22 -32.13 14.38 9.95
C TYR A 22 -31.12 15.27 10.70
N TRP A 23 -29.82 15.15 10.46
CA TRP A 23 -28.82 16.01 11.11
C TRP A 23 -28.95 17.48 10.71
N GLU A 24 -29.18 17.71 9.42
CA GLU A 24 -29.38 19.07 8.90
C GLU A 24 -30.69 19.66 9.38
N TRP A 25 -31.72 18.83 9.50
CA TRP A 25 -32.99 19.22 10.11
C TRP A 25 -32.81 19.64 11.58
N LEU A 26 -32.06 18.87 12.38
CA LEU A 26 -31.71 19.24 13.76
C LEU A 26 -30.90 20.55 13.82
N GLY A 27 -30.00 20.77 12.87
CA GLY A 27 -29.22 22.01 12.80
C GLY A 27 -30.08 23.22 12.45
N ALA A 28 -31.06 23.05 11.56
CA ALA A 28 -31.99 24.10 11.16
C ALA A 28 -32.97 24.46 12.28
N ILE A 29 -33.57 23.47 12.96
CA ILE A 29 -34.56 23.71 14.01
C ILE A 29 -33.95 24.36 15.25
N GLU A 30 -32.71 24.01 15.63
CA GLU A 30 -32.01 24.66 16.74
C GLU A 30 -31.60 26.09 16.39
N ARG A 31 -31.15 26.34 15.15
CA ARG A 31 -30.73 27.68 14.71
C ARG A 31 -31.90 28.67 14.67
N GLU A 32 -33.06 28.22 14.22
CA GLU A 32 -34.25 29.07 14.14
C GLU A 32 -35.04 29.12 15.47
N GLY A 33 -34.66 28.31 16.47
CA GLY A 33 -35.28 28.33 17.81
C GLY A 33 -36.68 27.69 17.86
N GLU A 34 -37.02 26.83 16.91
CA GLU A 34 -38.38 26.30 16.66
C GLU A 34 -38.67 24.96 17.37
N ILE A 35 -37.80 24.54 18.30
CA ILE A 35 -37.91 23.25 18.99
C ILE A 35 -39.25 23.10 19.72
N ALA A 36 -39.77 24.19 20.31
CA ALA A 36 -41.02 24.16 21.05
C ALA A 36 -42.24 23.88 20.15
N GLU A 37 -42.30 24.50 18.96
CA GLU A 37 -43.39 24.29 17.99
C GLU A 37 -43.34 22.89 17.37
N HIS A 38 -42.14 22.33 17.19
CA HIS A 38 -41.90 21.06 16.50
C HIS A 38 -41.40 19.94 17.44
N ARG A 39 -41.79 19.99 18.73
CA ARG A 39 -41.25 19.09 19.77
C ARG A 39 -41.41 17.61 19.46
N GLY A 40 -42.55 17.21 18.87
CA GLY A 40 -42.81 15.82 18.50
C GLY A 40 -41.86 15.31 17.42
N GLU A 41 -41.73 16.05 16.32
CA GLU A 41 -40.80 15.73 15.23
C GLU A 41 -39.34 15.72 15.71
N TRP A 42 -38.98 16.68 16.57
CA TRP A 42 -37.64 16.76 17.14
C TRP A 42 -37.29 15.53 17.99
N GLN A 43 -38.24 15.07 18.81
CA GLN A 43 -38.09 13.83 19.57
C GLN A 43 -37.96 12.60 18.66
N GLU A 44 -38.80 12.50 17.64
CA GLU A 44 -38.79 11.37 16.69
C GLU A 44 -37.49 11.29 15.88
N VAL A 45 -36.96 12.45 15.45
CA VAL A 45 -35.70 12.54 14.73
C VAL A 45 -34.54 12.05 15.60
N TRP A 46 -34.45 12.52 16.85
CA TRP A 46 -33.43 12.04 17.79
C TRP A 46 -33.55 10.53 18.03
N GLN A 47 -34.74 10.01 18.27
CA GLN A 47 -34.95 8.56 18.45
C GLN A 47 -34.53 7.77 17.22
N THR A 48 -34.85 8.26 16.02
CA THR A 48 -34.49 7.60 14.76
C THR A 48 -32.98 7.54 14.59
N LEU A 49 -32.28 8.64 14.88
CA LEU A 49 -30.81 8.69 14.85
C LEU A 49 -30.18 7.76 15.88
N GLY A 50 -30.72 7.71 17.11
CA GLY A 50 -30.26 6.78 18.15
C GLY A 50 -30.45 5.31 17.75
N ARG A 51 -31.64 4.94 17.25
CA ARG A 51 -31.92 3.58 16.76
C ARG A 51 -30.99 3.18 15.60
N ARG A 52 -30.68 4.10 14.68
CA ARG A 52 -29.72 3.86 13.59
C ARG A 52 -28.31 3.64 14.14
N ALA A 53 -27.87 4.47 15.09
CA ALA A 53 -26.56 4.35 15.72
C ALA A 53 -26.34 2.99 16.39
N PHE A 54 -27.36 2.41 17.03
CA PHE A 54 -27.23 1.08 17.64
C PHE A 54 -27.21 -0.09 16.66
N ARG A 55 -27.66 0.10 15.40
CA ARG A 55 -27.78 -0.98 14.41
C ARG A 55 -26.59 -1.09 13.47
N ASP A 56 -25.93 0.03 13.18
CA ASP A 56 -24.87 0.11 12.17
C ASP A 56 -23.66 0.87 12.73
N PRO A 57 -22.45 0.25 12.74
CA PRO A 57 -21.22 0.90 13.19
C PRO A 57 -20.90 2.22 12.48
N GLN A 58 -21.22 2.35 11.19
CA GLN A 58 -21.01 3.60 10.45
C GLN A 58 -21.95 4.70 10.96
N LYS A 59 -23.20 4.33 11.27
CA LYS A 59 -24.19 5.25 11.85
C LYS A 59 -23.88 5.62 13.28
N LEU A 60 -23.24 4.73 14.04
CA LEU A 60 -22.70 5.07 15.36
C LEU A 60 -21.63 6.15 15.24
N ARG A 61 -20.65 5.96 14.35
CA ARG A 61 -19.61 6.98 14.11
C ARG A 61 -20.21 8.30 13.64
N GLU A 62 -21.12 8.25 12.67
CA GLU A 62 -21.86 9.44 12.19
C GLU A 62 -22.56 10.16 13.36
N PHE A 63 -23.21 9.43 14.27
CA PHE A 63 -23.86 10.00 15.45
C PHE A 63 -22.86 10.67 16.41
N LEU A 64 -21.74 10.00 16.71
CA LEU A 64 -20.72 10.54 17.63
C LEU A 64 -20.10 11.83 17.08
N ASP A 65 -19.92 11.92 15.76
CA ASP A 65 -19.36 13.10 15.09
C ASP A 65 -20.38 14.25 14.98
N GLN A 66 -21.58 13.97 14.43
CA GLN A 66 -22.59 14.98 14.09
C GLN A 66 -23.39 15.47 15.30
N SER A 67 -23.37 14.76 16.44
CA SER A 67 -24.03 15.21 17.67
C SER A 67 -23.27 16.34 18.40
N ARG A 68 -22.05 16.69 18.00
CA ARG A 68 -21.20 17.72 18.63
C ARG A 68 -21.74 19.15 18.52
N PRO A 69 -22.18 19.64 17.35
CA PRO A 69 -22.69 21.01 17.20
C PRO A 69 -24.03 21.26 17.90
N HIS A 70 -24.78 20.21 18.25
CA HIS A 70 -26.12 20.32 18.82
C HIS A 70 -26.07 20.56 20.33
N LYS A 71 -26.71 21.65 20.78
CA LYS A 71 -26.65 22.10 22.18
C LYS A 71 -27.75 21.49 23.04
N VAL A 72 -28.88 21.12 22.43
CA VAL A 72 -30.05 20.61 23.14
C VAL A 72 -30.32 19.21 22.61
N PRO A 73 -29.78 18.15 23.23
CA PRO A 73 -30.14 16.79 22.89
C PRO A 73 -31.49 16.40 23.53
N ALA A 74 -32.18 15.43 22.93
CA ALA A 74 -33.36 14.85 23.55
C ALA A 74 -33.04 14.05 24.82
N GLU A 75 -33.89 14.18 25.83
CA GLU A 75 -33.73 13.55 27.16
C GLU A 75 -34.09 12.05 27.17
N PHE A 76 -33.91 11.35 26.05
CA PHE A 76 -34.12 9.90 26.01
C PHE A 76 -32.92 9.17 26.62
N PRO A 77 -33.13 8.10 27.43
CA PRO A 77 -32.04 7.33 28.04
C PRO A 77 -30.98 6.87 27.04
N ASP A 78 -31.42 6.41 25.87
CA ASP A 78 -30.57 5.93 24.78
C ASP A 78 -29.70 7.03 24.15
N ILE A 79 -30.26 8.24 23.98
CA ILE A 79 -29.53 9.39 23.44
C ILE A 79 -28.51 9.89 24.47
N ARG A 80 -28.93 9.96 25.73
CA ARG A 80 -28.03 10.28 26.85
C ARG A 80 -26.90 9.25 26.95
N PHE A 81 -27.18 7.97 26.78
CA PHE A 81 -26.17 6.92 26.74
C PHE A 81 -25.16 7.12 25.61
N LEU A 82 -25.61 7.39 24.37
CA LEU A 82 -24.71 7.65 23.24
C LEU A 82 -23.82 8.88 23.46
N LEU A 83 -24.34 9.93 24.10
CA LEU A 83 -23.55 11.11 24.44
C LEU A 83 -22.54 10.84 25.56
N LEU A 84 -22.90 10.05 26.57
CA LEU A 84 -21.97 9.58 27.60
C LEU A 84 -20.89 8.68 27.00
N LEU A 85 -21.26 7.80 26.07
CA LEU A 85 -20.33 6.95 25.34
C LEU A 85 -19.33 7.80 24.54
N ARG A 86 -19.80 8.87 23.88
CA ARG A 86 -18.92 9.84 23.20
C ARG A 86 -17.91 10.44 24.17
N GLN A 87 -18.37 10.94 25.32
CA GLN A 87 -17.51 11.54 26.32
C GLN A 87 -16.46 10.55 26.85
N TYR A 88 -16.87 9.30 27.08
CA TYR A 88 -15.97 8.21 27.47
C TYR A 88 -14.91 7.92 26.41
N ILE A 89 -15.30 7.85 25.13
CA ILE A 89 -14.38 7.67 23.99
C ILE A 89 -13.41 8.86 23.86
N ASP A 90 -13.90 10.08 24.08
CA ASP A 90 -13.11 11.30 24.04
C ASP A 90 -12.18 11.46 25.28
N GLY A 91 -12.20 10.52 26.22
CA GLY A 91 -11.34 10.52 27.41
C GLY A 91 -11.78 11.45 28.53
N ASN A 92 -13.01 11.97 28.48
CA ASN A 92 -13.60 12.70 29.59
C ASN A 92 -14.09 11.66 30.61
N GLU A 93 -13.59 11.72 31.85
CA GLU A 93 -13.79 10.73 32.94
C GLU A 93 -15.27 10.55 33.37
N ASN A 94 -16.11 10.01 32.49
CA ASN A 94 -17.55 9.81 32.69
C ASN A 94 -17.93 8.33 32.83
N ARG A 95 -16.97 7.51 33.29
CA ARG A 95 -17.10 6.06 33.42
C ARG A 95 -18.25 5.66 34.34
N GLU A 96 -18.37 6.29 35.49
CA GLU A 96 -19.44 6.02 36.47
C GLU A 96 -20.82 6.41 35.92
N ALA A 97 -20.92 7.53 35.22
CA ALA A 97 -22.15 7.97 34.58
C ALA A 97 -22.58 7.03 33.44
N LEU A 98 -21.63 6.50 32.66
CA LEU A 98 -21.90 5.51 31.62
C LEU A 98 -22.33 4.15 32.21
N ALA A 99 -21.72 3.73 33.33
CA ALA A 99 -22.05 2.49 34.02
C ALA A 99 -23.46 2.54 34.62
N SER A 100 -23.77 3.65 35.29
CA SER A 100 -25.03 3.89 36.01
C SER A 100 -26.20 4.35 35.11
N ALA A 101 -26.02 4.41 33.79
CA ALA A 101 -27.10 4.71 32.86
C ALA A 101 -28.27 3.70 33.02
N LYS A 102 -29.44 4.21 33.42
CA LYS A 102 -30.67 3.42 33.64
C LYS A 102 -31.66 3.62 32.50
N GLY A 103 -32.50 2.62 32.27
CA GLY A 103 -33.60 2.69 31.28
C GLY A 103 -33.14 2.68 29.81
N ILE A 104 -31.92 2.21 29.55
CA ILE A 104 -31.37 2.08 28.20
C ILE A 104 -31.89 0.80 27.53
N SER A 105 -31.97 0.81 26.20
CA SER A 105 -32.42 -0.34 25.42
C SER A 105 -31.41 -1.50 25.41
N LEU A 106 -31.87 -2.72 25.08
CA LEU A 106 -31.01 -3.91 25.00
C LEU A 106 -29.79 -3.73 24.06
N PRO A 107 -29.91 -3.08 22.88
CA PRO A 107 -28.74 -2.76 22.05
C PRO A 107 -27.75 -1.84 22.75
N ALA A 108 -28.24 -0.82 23.47
CA ALA A 108 -27.39 0.07 24.26
C ALA A 108 -26.69 -0.68 25.40
N GLU A 109 -27.38 -1.62 26.07
CA GLU A 109 -26.75 -2.49 27.07
C GLU A 109 -25.66 -3.39 26.48
N ALA A 110 -25.83 -3.90 25.27
CA ALA A 110 -24.80 -4.70 24.60
C ALA A 110 -23.55 -3.86 24.31
N ILE A 111 -23.71 -2.63 23.81
CA ILE A 111 -22.60 -1.69 23.62
C ILE A 111 -21.97 -1.32 24.96
N ARG A 112 -22.78 -1.08 25.99
CA ARG A 112 -22.28 -0.80 27.36
C ARG A 112 -21.39 -1.95 27.84
N LYS A 113 -21.86 -3.20 27.73
CA LYS A 113 -21.09 -4.39 28.09
C LYS A 113 -19.80 -4.50 27.28
N GLN A 114 -19.81 -4.19 25.98
CA GLN A 114 -18.59 -4.16 25.17
C GLN A 114 -17.61 -3.05 25.59
N ALA A 115 -18.11 -1.85 25.83
CA ALA A 115 -17.31 -0.72 26.29
C ALA A 115 -16.67 -0.99 27.66
N PHE A 116 -17.37 -1.69 28.56
CA PHE A 116 -16.85 -2.07 29.87
C PHE A 116 -16.11 -3.41 29.91
N ALA A 117 -16.28 -4.29 28.92
CA ALA A 117 -15.43 -5.45 28.73
C ALA A 117 -13.98 -5.02 28.46
N TRP A 118 -13.79 -3.78 27.97
CA TRP A 118 -12.50 -3.09 27.94
C TRP A 118 -12.25 -2.45 29.31
N ASP A 119 -12.16 -3.27 30.36
CA ASP A 119 -11.91 -2.79 31.72
C ASP A 119 -10.55 -2.07 31.80
N GLU A 120 -10.40 -0.95 32.51
CA GLU A 120 -9.11 -0.23 32.60
C GLU A 120 -8.00 -1.04 33.30
N GLY A 121 -8.36 -2.10 34.04
CA GLY A 121 -7.42 -3.12 34.52
C GLY A 121 -7.12 -4.24 33.52
N ALA A 122 -8.02 -4.48 32.55
CA ALA A 122 -7.89 -5.52 31.54
C ALA A 122 -7.34 -4.99 30.20
N PHE A 123 -7.56 -3.71 29.88
CA PHE A 123 -6.96 -3.00 28.76
C PHE A 123 -5.56 -2.61 29.19
N PRO A 124 -4.51 -3.32 28.72
CA PRO A 124 -3.19 -3.15 29.26
C PRO A 124 -2.55 -1.87 28.68
N ARG A 125 -3.00 -0.70 29.18
CA ARG A 125 -2.57 0.64 28.75
C ARG A 125 -1.06 0.77 28.76
N GLU A 126 -0.43 0.31 29.84
CA GLU A 126 1.04 0.30 29.97
C GLU A 126 1.70 -0.61 28.93
N ARG A 127 1.12 -1.77 28.63
CA ARG A 127 1.66 -2.65 27.57
C ARG A 127 1.53 -2.02 26.19
N LEU A 128 0.39 -1.39 25.87
CA LEU A 128 0.19 -0.68 24.62
C LEU A 128 1.12 0.52 24.52
N ARG A 129 1.24 1.30 25.59
CA ARG A 129 2.16 2.43 25.70
C ARG A 129 3.60 1.98 25.49
N ASN A 130 4.01 0.85 26.06
CA ASN A 130 5.34 0.28 25.87
C ASN A 130 5.54 -0.22 24.43
N LEU A 131 4.53 -0.87 23.82
CA LEU A 131 4.59 -1.31 22.42
C LEU A 131 4.70 -0.13 21.46
N LEU A 132 3.84 0.88 21.60
CA LEU A 132 3.86 2.10 20.78
C LEU A 132 5.12 2.93 21.05
N GLY A 133 5.55 3.02 22.31
CA GLY A 133 6.77 3.68 22.72
C GLY A 133 8.01 3.05 22.08
N LYS A 134 8.06 1.71 21.99
CA LYS A 134 9.15 0.99 21.33
C LYS A 134 9.30 1.37 19.86
N LEU A 135 8.19 1.56 19.14
CA LEU A 135 8.20 1.99 17.73
C LEU A 135 8.87 3.35 17.54
N ILE A 136 8.70 4.27 18.50
CA ILE A 136 9.24 5.62 18.44
C ILE A 136 10.68 5.68 18.99
N GLN A 137 10.95 5.01 20.10
CA GLN A 137 12.23 5.12 20.81
C GLN A 137 13.33 4.26 20.20
N THR A 138 12.98 3.11 19.64
CA THR A 138 13.94 2.15 19.06
C THR A 138 13.46 1.62 17.70
N PRO A 139 13.17 2.51 16.73
CA PRO A 139 12.65 2.12 15.42
C PRO A 139 13.55 1.12 14.69
N GLU A 140 14.87 1.18 14.90
CA GLU A 140 15.87 0.30 14.30
C GLU A 140 15.80 -1.14 14.79
N ARG A 141 15.22 -1.38 15.97
CA ARG A 141 15.11 -2.71 16.60
C ARG A 141 13.77 -3.37 16.35
N ILE A 142 12.83 -2.66 15.70
CA ILE A 142 11.50 -3.19 15.44
C ILE A 142 11.57 -4.38 14.48
N THR A 143 10.75 -5.38 14.78
CA THR A 143 10.64 -6.63 14.04
C THR A 143 9.19 -6.93 13.67
N LYS A 144 8.99 -7.91 12.80
CA LYS A 144 7.65 -8.45 12.50
C LYS A 144 6.89 -8.85 13.79
N LYS A 145 7.60 -9.45 14.75
CA LYS A 145 7.01 -9.90 16.03
C LYS A 145 6.43 -8.75 16.85
N ASP A 146 7.01 -7.56 16.77
CA ASP A 146 6.48 -6.38 17.47
C ASP A 146 5.12 -5.95 16.89
N TYR A 147 4.98 -5.99 15.57
CA TYR A 147 3.71 -5.76 14.89
C TYR A 147 2.70 -6.90 15.13
N ASP A 148 3.15 -8.15 15.18
CA ASP A 148 2.28 -9.29 15.52
C ASP A 148 1.73 -9.15 16.95
N ASN A 149 2.55 -8.68 17.90
CA ASN A 149 2.11 -8.40 19.26
C ASN A 149 1.06 -7.27 19.31
N MET A 150 1.21 -6.23 18.49
CA MET A 150 0.19 -5.19 18.35
C MET A 150 -1.08 -5.72 17.69
N ALA A 151 -0.94 -6.60 16.69
CA ALA A 151 -2.08 -7.22 16.02
C ALA A 151 -2.89 -8.11 16.98
N ALA A 152 -2.22 -8.85 17.85
CA ALA A 152 -2.86 -9.64 18.91
C ALA A 152 -3.56 -8.74 19.94
N PHE A 153 -2.98 -7.58 20.26
CA PHE A 153 -3.61 -6.61 21.16
C PHE A 153 -4.88 -6.00 20.57
N ALA A 154 -4.94 -5.82 19.25
CA ALA A 154 -6.06 -5.25 18.52
C ALA A 154 -6.97 -6.32 17.87
N GLU A 155 -6.95 -7.55 18.37
CA GLU A 155 -7.71 -8.68 17.78
C GLU A 155 -9.20 -8.35 17.62
N GLY A 156 -9.78 -8.80 16.50
CA GLY A 156 -11.16 -8.49 16.14
C GLY A 156 -11.38 -7.09 15.54
N THR A 157 -10.33 -6.27 15.40
CA THR A 157 -10.40 -4.95 14.76
C THR A 157 -9.66 -4.91 13.43
N GLU A 158 -9.98 -3.92 12.59
CA GLU A 158 -9.26 -3.61 11.34
C GLU A 158 -7.79 -3.24 11.59
N LEU A 159 -7.45 -2.75 12.80
CA LEU A 159 -6.07 -2.45 13.16
C LEU A 159 -5.21 -3.72 13.25
N SER A 160 -5.80 -4.87 13.60
CA SER A 160 -5.09 -6.14 13.66
C SER A 160 -4.54 -6.57 12.30
N SER A 161 -5.37 -6.54 11.26
CA SER A 161 -4.96 -6.90 9.90
C SER A 161 -3.92 -5.93 9.36
N LYS A 162 -4.11 -4.62 9.59
CA LYS A 162 -3.14 -3.58 9.23
C LYS A 162 -1.79 -3.78 9.90
N ALA A 163 -1.77 -4.05 11.21
CA ALA A 163 -0.55 -4.31 11.95
C ALA A 163 0.20 -5.54 11.40
N LYS A 164 -0.50 -6.64 11.08
CA LYS A 164 0.12 -7.83 10.44
C LYS A 164 0.78 -7.48 9.11
N THR A 165 0.07 -6.74 8.24
CA THR A 165 0.62 -6.28 6.94
C THR A 165 1.87 -5.43 7.12
N LEU A 166 1.87 -4.51 8.10
CA LEU A 166 3.07 -3.73 8.43
C LEU A 166 4.22 -4.64 8.87
N GLY A 167 3.98 -5.59 9.77
CA GLY A 167 4.99 -6.54 10.25
C GLY A 167 5.65 -7.32 9.11
N GLU A 168 4.87 -7.79 8.14
CA GLU A 168 5.38 -8.52 6.96
C GLU A 168 6.28 -7.64 6.09
N LYS A 169 5.85 -6.40 5.84
CA LYS A 169 6.51 -5.49 4.91
C LYS A 169 7.75 -4.79 5.48
N LEU A 170 7.91 -4.75 6.80
CA LEU A 170 9.11 -4.19 7.44
C LEU A 170 10.41 -4.86 6.96
N SER A 171 10.36 -6.16 6.67
CA SER A 171 11.52 -6.95 6.24
C SER A 171 12.11 -6.48 4.90
N VAL A 172 11.31 -5.88 4.02
CA VAL A 172 11.75 -5.39 2.70
C VAL A 172 12.62 -4.14 2.82
N LEU A 173 12.38 -3.32 3.84
CA LEU A 173 13.12 -2.09 4.09
C LEU A 173 14.32 -2.26 5.03
N ARG A 174 14.32 -3.31 5.86
CA ARG A 174 15.48 -3.67 6.67
C ARG A 174 16.58 -4.24 5.78
N THR A 175 17.47 -3.38 5.28
CA THR A 175 18.75 -3.81 4.74
C THR A 175 19.62 -4.37 5.87
N ARG A 176 20.18 -5.57 5.69
CA ARG A 176 21.24 -6.06 6.59
C ARG A 176 22.48 -5.19 6.36
N ARG A 177 23.13 -4.71 7.42
CA ARG A 177 24.44 -4.06 7.32
C ARG A 177 25.37 -4.97 6.50
N GLY A 178 25.92 -4.45 5.40
CA GLY A 178 26.84 -5.17 4.51
C GLY A 178 26.20 -5.85 3.30
N ALA A 179 24.87 -5.87 3.15
CA ALA A 179 24.25 -6.22 1.88
C ALA A 179 24.35 -5.01 0.94
N SER A 180 24.94 -5.19 -0.24
CA SER A 180 25.03 -4.12 -1.25
C SER A 180 23.64 -3.55 -1.53
N SER A 181 23.51 -2.22 -1.54
CA SER A 181 22.32 -1.44 -1.93
C SER A 181 21.60 -1.97 -3.20
N ARG A 182 22.36 -2.67 -4.04
CA ARG A 182 22.03 -3.26 -5.35
C ARG A 182 21.06 -4.45 -5.36
N GLN A 183 20.68 -5.04 -4.22
CA GLN A 183 19.90 -6.30 -4.22
C GLN A 183 18.37 -6.17 -4.13
N THR A 184 17.83 -5.02 -3.72
CA THR A 184 16.36 -4.90 -3.60
C THR A 184 15.78 -4.36 -4.90
N GLN A 185 15.12 -5.25 -5.65
CA GLN A 185 14.55 -4.90 -6.95
C GLN A 185 13.47 -3.80 -6.84
N PRO A 186 13.44 -2.81 -7.76
CA PRO A 186 12.52 -1.67 -7.70
C PRO A 186 11.03 -2.02 -7.59
N TRP A 187 10.57 -3.09 -8.27
CA TRP A 187 9.18 -3.53 -8.18
C TRP A 187 8.78 -4.04 -6.79
N LYS A 188 9.71 -4.66 -6.02
CA LYS A 188 9.45 -5.07 -4.63
C LYS A 188 9.20 -3.85 -3.75
N LEU A 189 9.87 -2.75 -4.05
CA LEU A 189 9.67 -1.47 -3.37
C LEU A 189 8.32 -0.87 -3.72
N LYS A 190 7.94 -0.85 -5.01
CA LYS A 190 6.60 -0.41 -5.46
C LYS A 190 5.47 -1.22 -4.85
N GLU A 191 5.58 -2.55 -4.88
CA GLU A 191 4.57 -3.46 -4.32
C GLU A 191 4.44 -3.26 -2.80
N THR A 192 5.57 -3.05 -2.12
CA THR A 192 5.60 -2.75 -0.70
C THR A 192 4.94 -1.42 -0.40
N ASP A 193 5.29 -0.36 -1.13
CA ASP A 193 4.72 0.97 -0.97
C ASP A 193 3.20 0.98 -1.18
N HIS A 194 2.71 0.27 -2.20
CA HIS A 194 1.27 0.12 -2.44
C HIS A 194 0.55 -0.58 -1.28
N LYS A 195 1.11 -1.68 -0.78
CA LYS A 195 0.53 -2.41 0.36
C LYS A 195 0.57 -1.58 1.65
N LEU A 196 1.62 -0.78 1.83
CA LEU A 196 1.73 0.17 2.94
C LEU A 196 0.72 1.31 2.84
N ARG A 197 0.49 1.86 1.64
CA ARG A 197 -0.56 2.85 1.38
C ARG A 197 -1.94 2.30 1.74
N LYS A 198 -2.26 1.07 1.30
CA LYS A 198 -3.52 0.41 1.68
C LYS A 198 -3.64 0.20 3.18
N ALA A 199 -2.56 -0.18 3.86
CA ALA A 199 -2.57 -0.33 5.32
C ALA A 199 -2.78 1.01 6.05
N ALA A 200 -2.45 2.14 5.42
CA ALA A 200 -2.63 3.48 5.98
C ALA A 200 -4.06 4.02 5.83
N GLU A 201 -4.85 3.51 4.87
CA GLU A 201 -6.23 3.94 4.65
C GLU A 201 -7.06 3.81 5.93
N GLY A 202 -7.83 4.82 6.30
CA GLY A 202 -8.69 4.79 7.48
C GLY A 202 -7.97 4.87 8.84
N LEU A 203 -6.64 4.93 8.90
CA LEU A 203 -5.91 5.22 10.15
C LEU A 203 -5.97 6.72 10.48
N SER A 204 -6.04 7.05 11.77
CA SER A 204 -5.89 8.42 12.23
C SER A 204 -4.44 8.91 12.05
N GLN A 205 -4.26 10.21 11.82
CA GLN A 205 -2.93 10.82 11.65
C GLN A 205 -1.93 10.48 12.78
N PRO A 206 -2.31 10.50 14.08
CA PRO A 206 -1.40 10.11 15.16
C PRO A 206 -0.97 8.65 15.07
N LEU A 207 -1.91 7.72 14.81
CA LEU A 207 -1.59 6.30 14.67
C LEU A 207 -0.72 6.02 13.46
N LEU A 208 -0.99 6.68 12.34
CA LEU A 208 -0.17 6.58 11.14
C LEU A 208 1.28 6.97 11.46
N ARG A 209 1.50 8.13 12.10
CA ARG A 209 2.86 8.59 12.45
C ARG A 209 3.61 7.61 13.34
N ILE A 210 2.93 7.01 14.31
CA ILE A 210 3.55 6.05 15.24
C ILE A 210 3.87 4.73 14.54
N LEU A 211 2.88 4.15 13.84
CA LEU A 211 3.01 2.83 13.22
C LEU A 211 3.98 2.85 12.04
N PHE A 212 4.10 3.95 11.31
CA PHE A 212 5.01 4.07 10.17
C PHE A 212 6.41 4.56 10.56
N HIS A 213 6.64 5.02 11.79
CA HIS A 213 7.95 5.55 12.21
C HIS A 213 9.13 4.61 11.90
N PRO A 214 9.06 3.29 12.14
CA PRO A 214 10.15 2.38 11.79
C PRO A 214 10.44 2.30 10.27
N PHE A 215 9.41 2.42 9.43
CA PHE A 215 9.57 2.42 7.98
C PHE A 215 10.26 3.69 7.51
N LEU A 216 9.84 4.85 8.04
CA LEU A 216 10.46 6.15 7.73
C LEU A 216 11.92 6.18 8.18
N PHE A 217 12.21 5.62 9.35
CA PHE A 217 13.57 5.50 9.86
C PHE A 217 14.46 4.67 8.92
N HIS A 218 14.03 3.47 8.53
CA HIS A 218 14.80 2.61 7.62
C HIS A 218 14.94 3.20 6.21
N MET A 219 13.88 3.83 5.69
CA MET A 219 13.94 4.53 4.41
C MET A 219 14.97 5.67 4.45
N ASN A 220 14.95 6.50 5.50
CA ASN A 220 15.90 7.58 5.67
C ASN A 220 17.35 7.06 5.76
N GLN A 221 17.59 6.03 6.57
CA GLN A 221 18.92 5.40 6.65
C GLN A 221 19.41 4.90 5.30
N ARG A 222 18.52 4.28 4.52
CA ARG A 222 18.86 3.77 3.19
C ARG A 222 19.18 4.90 2.22
N LEU A 223 18.40 5.99 2.22
CA LEU A 223 18.65 7.15 1.37
C LEU A 223 19.99 7.81 1.74
N VAL A 224 20.26 8.03 3.02
CA VAL A 224 21.53 8.60 3.50
C VAL A 224 22.71 7.72 3.12
N GLN A 225 22.59 6.40 3.25
CA GLN A 225 23.65 5.47 2.84
C GLN A 225 23.96 5.58 1.35
N VAL A 226 22.93 5.52 0.50
CA VAL A 226 23.08 5.58 -0.97
C VAL A 226 23.63 6.95 -1.42
N LEU A 227 23.23 8.03 -0.75
CA LEU A 227 23.80 9.37 -0.96
C LEU A 227 25.29 9.43 -0.60
N ASN A 228 25.69 8.86 0.54
CA ASN A 228 27.09 8.82 0.97
C ASN A 228 27.96 7.95 0.04
N ASP A 229 27.36 6.93 -0.58
CA ASP A 229 28.03 6.07 -1.55
C ASP A 229 28.13 6.72 -2.96
N GLY A 230 27.59 7.94 -3.15
CA GLY A 230 27.64 8.68 -4.41
C GLY A 230 26.74 8.12 -5.52
N GLU A 231 25.80 7.23 -5.19
CA GLU A 231 24.91 6.57 -6.15
C GLU A 231 23.60 7.37 -6.37
N GLU A 232 23.68 8.60 -6.90
CA GLU A 232 22.51 9.50 -7.09
C GLU A 232 21.33 8.84 -7.84
N ARG A 233 21.63 8.01 -8.84
CA ARG A 233 20.60 7.27 -9.60
C ARG A 233 19.80 6.30 -8.73
N ALA A 234 20.48 5.63 -7.79
CA ALA A 234 19.85 4.69 -6.88
C ALA A 234 18.97 5.40 -5.84
N VAL A 235 19.30 6.65 -5.47
CA VAL A 235 18.43 7.50 -4.63
C VAL A 235 17.12 7.77 -5.36
N ALA A 236 17.20 8.22 -6.61
CA ALA A 236 16.02 8.45 -7.44
C ALA A 236 15.20 7.15 -7.61
N ASP A 237 15.84 5.98 -7.73
CA ASP A 237 15.13 4.71 -7.91
C ASP A 237 14.31 4.34 -6.67
N ILE A 238 14.88 4.54 -5.49
CA ILE A 238 14.21 4.28 -4.22
C ILE A 238 13.03 5.24 -4.03
N VAL A 239 13.25 6.54 -4.25
CA VAL A 239 12.22 7.57 -4.07
C VAL A 239 11.04 7.32 -5.00
N LEU A 240 11.28 7.11 -6.29
CA LEU A 240 10.21 6.91 -7.27
C LEU A 240 9.54 5.54 -7.18
N SER A 241 10.19 4.56 -6.57
CA SER A 241 9.57 3.26 -6.28
C SER A 241 8.75 3.26 -5.00
N MET A 242 8.87 4.27 -4.14
CA MET A 242 8.13 4.34 -2.86
C MET A 242 7.52 5.72 -2.59
N PRO A 243 6.67 6.24 -3.50
CA PRO A 243 6.12 7.59 -3.38
C PRO A 243 5.28 7.80 -2.11
N PHE A 244 4.53 6.81 -1.65
CA PHE A 244 3.73 6.95 -0.43
C PHE A 244 4.63 7.11 0.81
N LEU A 245 5.58 6.21 1.04
CA LEU A 245 6.52 6.35 2.16
C LEU A 245 7.40 7.59 2.04
N PHE A 246 7.83 7.95 0.83
CA PHE A 246 8.61 9.17 0.61
C PHE A 246 7.80 10.41 0.99
N SER A 247 6.52 10.47 0.59
CA SER A 247 5.64 11.59 0.94
C SER A 247 5.48 11.76 2.46
N LEU A 248 5.43 10.65 3.21
CA LEU A 248 5.40 10.67 4.66
C LEU A 248 6.72 11.14 5.29
N LEU A 249 7.86 10.87 4.64
CA LEU A 249 9.19 11.26 5.11
C LEU A 249 9.51 12.73 4.78
N ALA A 250 9.29 13.14 3.54
CA ALA A 250 9.66 14.46 3.01
C ALA A 250 8.60 15.55 3.28
N GLY A 251 7.37 15.15 3.61
CA GLY A 251 6.28 16.07 3.93
C GLY A 251 5.94 16.97 2.75
N ALA A 252 5.83 18.28 2.99
CA ALA A 252 5.37 19.26 2.00
C ALA A 252 6.29 19.38 0.77
N ARG A 253 7.55 18.94 0.85
CA ARG A 253 8.53 19.03 -0.25
C ARG A 253 8.59 17.77 -1.11
N ALA A 254 7.79 16.75 -0.81
CA ALA A 254 7.85 15.47 -1.50
C ALA A 254 7.64 15.62 -3.01
N GLU A 255 6.58 16.34 -3.40
CA GLU A 255 6.22 16.53 -4.81
C GLU A 255 7.28 17.32 -5.59
N GLU A 256 7.84 18.37 -4.98
CA GLU A 256 8.94 19.16 -5.55
C GLU A 256 10.17 18.28 -5.83
N ILE A 257 10.56 17.46 -4.85
CA ILE A 257 11.74 16.58 -4.97
C ILE A 257 11.47 15.45 -5.96
N GLU A 258 10.27 14.86 -5.96
CA GLU A 258 9.90 13.82 -6.94
C GLU A 258 9.96 14.34 -8.38
N ASN A 259 9.47 15.56 -8.63
CA ASN A 259 9.51 16.16 -9.95
C ASN A 259 10.95 16.42 -10.41
N GLN A 260 11.79 16.99 -9.55
CA GLN A 260 13.22 17.20 -9.85
C GLN A 260 13.95 15.88 -10.15
N LEU A 261 13.62 14.80 -9.45
CA LEU A 261 14.20 13.47 -9.69
C LEU A 261 13.66 12.79 -10.96
N ARG A 262 12.45 13.15 -11.42
CA ARG A 262 11.88 12.66 -12.68
C ARG A 262 12.48 13.39 -13.88
N ASP A 263 12.67 14.70 -13.79
CA ASP A 263 13.25 15.51 -14.86
C ASP A 263 14.70 15.11 -15.20
N GLY A 264 15.40 14.47 -14.25
CA GLY A 264 16.73 13.89 -14.46
C GLY A 264 16.77 12.47 -15.03
N ARG A 265 15.64 11.84 -15.33
CA ARG A 265 15.59 10.48 -15.90
C ARG A 265 15.32 10.49 -17.40
N PRO A 266 15.95 9.59 -18.18
CA PRO A 266 15.49 9.31 -19.53
C PRO A 266 14.03 8.85 -19.46
N ASP A 267 13.23 9.37 -20.39
CA ASP A 267 11.79 9.18 -20.50
C ASP A 267 11.37 7.72 -20.33
N ARG A 268 10.15 7.54 -19.80
CA ARG A 268 9.41 6.26 -19.81
C ARG A 268 9.66 5.53 -21.13
N LEU A 269 9.91 4.22 -21.07
CA LEU A 269 10.08 3.39 -22.24
C LEU A 269 8.88 3.60 -23.18
N ASP A 270 9.11 4.26 -24.32
CA ASP A 270 8.08 4.47 -25.32
C ASP A 270 7.75 3.10 -25.93
N TRP A 271 6.60 2.55 -25.53
CA TRP A 271 6.18 1.21 -25.95
C TRP A 271 5.97 1.10 -27.47
N HIS A 272 5.55 2.20 -28.11
CA HIS A 272 5.40 2.24 -29.56
C HIS A 272 6.78 2.18 -30.24
N ARG A 273 7.75 2.94 -29.72
CA ARG A 273 9.15 2.84 -30.16
C ARG A 273 9.74 1.46 -29.87
N PHE A 274 9.42 0.86 -28.73
CA PHE A 274 9.87 -0.47 -28.34
C PHE A 274 9.43 -1.53 -29.35
N GLN A 275 8.12 -1.59 -29.62
CA GLN A 275 7.55 -2.53 -30.59
C GLN A 275 8.10 -2.29 -32.00
N LYS A 276 8.29 -1.03 -32.40
CA LYS A 276 8.87 -0.67 -33.70
C LYS A 276 10.33 -1.17 -33.84
N VAL A 277 11.18 -0.94 -32.83
CA VAL A 277 12.57 -1.41 -32.84
C VAL A 277 12.65 -2.93 -32.74
N LEU A 278 11.76 -3.55 -31.97
CA LEU A 278 11.70 -5.01 -31.87
C LEU A 278 11.37 -5.67 -33.22
N ALA A 279 10.43 -5.09 -33.97
CA ALA A 279 9.96 -5.63 -35.25
C ALA A 279 10.87 -5.26 -36.44
N GLN A 280 11.42 -4.05 -36.47
CA GLN A 280 12.09 -3.48 -37.66
C GLN A 280 13.51 -2.98 -37.41
N GLY A 281 13.96 -2.94 -36.15
CA GLY A 281 15.29 -2.43 -35.80
C GLY A 281 16.41 -3.37 -36.20
N ASP A 282 17.59 -2.80 -36.42
CA ASP A 282 18.83 -3.56 -36.58
C ASP A 282 19.38 -4.07 -35.24
N LEU A 283 20.45 -4.88 -35.30
CA LEU A 283 21.07 -5.49 -34.13
C LEU A 283 21.57 -4.44 -33.13
N GLU A 284 22.14 -3.33 -33.59
CA GLU A 284 22.66 -2.26 -32.73
C GLU A 284 21.55 -1.54 -31.99
N GLN A 285 20.43 -1.25 -32.66
CA GLN A 285 19.25 -0.64 -32.07
C GLN A 285 18.62 -1.55 -31.01
N LYS A 286 18.56 -2.86 -31.26
CA LYS A 286 18.06 -3.84 -30.28
C LYS A 286 18.98 -4.00 -29.08
N LEU A 287 20.31 -3.97 -29.28
CA LEU A 287 21.29 -3.95 -28.18
C LEU A 287 21.22 -2.66 -27.36
N HIS A 288 21.01 -1.52 -28.01
CA HIS A 288 20.77 -0.25 -27.32
C HIS A 288 19.51 -0.32 -26.46
N LEU A 289 18.44 -0.89 -26.98
CA LEU A 289 17.18 -1.07 -26.28
C LEU A 289 17.29 -2.08 -25.13
N LEU A 290 18.14 -3.11 -25.24
CA LEU A 290 18.49 -3.99 -24.13
C LEU A 290 19.17 -3.22 -22.99
N SER A 291 20.09 -2.31 -23.32
CA SER A 291 20.70 -1.43 -22.33
C SER A 291 19.68 -0.49 -21.66
N GLN A 292 18.71 0.02 -22.43
CA GLN A 292 17.64 0.86 -21.89
C GLN A 292 16.74 0.08 -20.94
N LEU A 293 16.29 -1.12 -21.33
CA LEU A 293 15.51 -2.02 -20.48
C LEU A 293 16.21 -2.31 -19.14
N ARG A 294 17.50 -2.66 -19.18
CA ARG A 294 18.32 -2.89 -17.97
C ARG A 294 18.40 -1.66 -17.06
N SER A 295 18.39 -0.46 -17.64
CA SER A 295 18.46 0.80 -16.89
C SER A 295 17.10 1.29 -16.38
N ALA A 296 16.00 0.69 -16.86
CA ALA A 296 14.64 1.16 -16.59
C ALA A 296 13.65 0.06 -16.17
N PRO A 297 13.97 -0.85 -15.23
CA PRO A 297 12.99 -1.84 -14.74
C PRO A 297 11.75 -1.19 -14.09
N GLN A 298 11.88 0.03 -13.59
CA GLN A 298 10.78 0.85 -13.06
C GLN A 298 9.79 1.35 -14.12
N ALA A 299 10.08 1.21 -15.42
CA ALA A 299 9.12 1.55 -16.47
C ALA A 299 7.93 0.58 -16.53
N PHE A 300 8.05 -0.59 -15.89
CA PHE A 300 7.07 -1.66 -15.90
C PHE A 300 6.19 -1.63 -14.65
N GLU A 301 4.92 -2.01 -14.81
CA GLU A 301 3.94 -2.10 -13.71
C GLU A 301 4.07 -3.43 -12.98
N THR A 302 4.37 -4.50 -13.72
CA THR A 302 4.51 -5.85 -13.18
C THR A 302 5.85 -6.52 -13.54
N GLU A 303 6.23 -7.51 -12.73
CA GLU A 303 7.40 -8.36 -12.93
C GLU A 303 7.29 -9.19 -14.22
N PHE A 304 6.07 -9.61 -14.56
CA PHE A 304 5.77 -10.36 -15.79
C PHE A 304 5.95 -9.50 -17.04
N GLU A 305 5.44 -8.26 -17.06
CA GLU A 305 5.64 -7.36 -18.21
C GLU A 305 7.12 -7.09 -18.48
N TYR A 306 7.93 -6.94 -17.42
CA TYR A 306 9.37 -6.76 -17.55
C TYR A 306 10.06 -8.02 -18.11
N ALA A 307 9.69 -9.20 -17.61
CA ALA A 307 10.22 -10.47 -18.10
C ALA A 307 9.81 -10.74 -19.55
N ASP A 308 8.54 -10.50 -19.90
CA ASP A 308 8.02 -10.68 -21.27
C ASP A 308 8.75 -9.75 -22.25
N ALA A 309 8.92 -8.48 -21.89
CA ALA A 309 9.69 -7.53 -22.70
C ALA A 309 11.16 -7.97 -22.88
N PHE A 310 11.78 -8.52 -21.84
CA PHE A 310 13.12 -9.09 -21.91
C PHE A 310 13.18 -10.33 -22.81
N GLN A 311 12.22 -11.25 -22.69
CA GLN A 311 12.15 -12.47 -23.47
C GLN A 311 11.91 -12.19 -24.95
N ASP A 312 10.99 -11.28 -25.26
CA ASP A 312 10.71 -10.82 -26.63
C ASP A 312 11.97 -10.22 -27.27
N LEU A 313 12.66 -9.34 -26.55
CA LEU A 313 13.88 -8.71 -27.04
C LEU A 313 15.00 -9.72 -27.26
N TYR A 314 15.25 -10.61 -26.30
CA TYR A 314 16.26 -11.65 -26.45
C TYR A 314 15.91 -12.64 -27.56
N GLY A 315 14.64 -13.00 -27.72
CA GLY A 315 14.16 -13.83 -28.82
C GLY A 315 14.44 -13.20 -30.18
N SER A 316 14.19 -11.90 -30.31
CA SER A 316 14.47 -11.12 -31.52
C SER A 316 15.98 -10.97 -31.77
N LEU A 317 16.78 -10.67 -30.74
CA LEU A 317 18.23 -10.57 -30.81
C LEU A 317 18.90 -11.87 -31.24
N LEU A 318 18.53 -12.99 -30.63
CA LEU A 318 19.10 -14.30 -30.97
C LEU A 318 18.76 -14.70 -32.42
N SER A 319 17.55 -14.39 -32.88
CA SER A 319 17.14 -14.64 -34.27
C SER A 319 17.94 -13.80 -35.26
N ASP A 320 18.21 -12.53 -34.94
CA ASP A 320 19.05 -11.67 -35.77
C ASP A 320 20.51 -12.12 -35.79
N ILE A 321 21.05 -12.53 -34.64
CA ILE A 321 22.41 -13.05 -34.53
C ILE A 321 22.56 -14.32 -35.36
N GLU A 322 21.62 -15.27 -35.27
CA GLU A 322 21.64 -16.50 -36.06
C GLU A 322 21.63 -16.19 -37.58
N ARG A 323 20.87 -15.17 -38.00
CA ARG A 323 20.83 -14.72 -39.40
C ARG A 323 22.17 -14.09 -39.84
N VAL A 324 22.74 -13.21 -39.03
CA VAL A 324 23.97 -12.46 -39.35
C VAL A 324 25.21 -13.34 -39.24
N GLN A 325 25.22 -14.36 -38.38
CA GLN A 325 26.33 -15.30 -38.22
C GLN A 325 26.76 -15.99 -39.52
N ARG A 326 25.82 -16.19 -40.46
CA ARG A 326 26.12 -16.78 -41.77
C ARG A 326 26.99 -15.89 -42.66
N THR A 327 27.08 -14.60 -42.33
CA THR A 327 27.83 -13.58 -43.08
C THR A 327 29.12 -13.13 -42.39
N LEU A 328 29.35 -13.55 -41.14
CA LEU A 328 30.50 -13.14 -40.32
C LEU A 328 31.68 -14.10 -40.48
N SER A 329 32.90 -13.58 -40.29
CA SER A 329 34.10 -14.42 -40.19
C SER A 329 34.10 -15.25 -38.90
N GLU A 330 34.84 -16.35 -38.88
CA GLU A 330 34.92 -17.25 -37.70
C GLU A 330 35.37 -16.50 -36.42
N ARG A 331 36.26 -15.52 -36.58
CA ARG A 331 36.73 -14.68 -35.46
C ARG A 331 35.63 -13.79 -34.90
N GLU A 332 34.83 -13.16 -35.77
CA GLU A 332 33.73 -12.29 -35.37
C GLU A 332 32.58 -13.08 -34.73
N ARG A 333 32.28 -14.27 -35.26
CA ARG A 333 31.28 -15.16 -34.64
C ARG A 333 31.67 -15.56 -33.21
N LYS A 334 32.94 -15.92 -33.00
CA LYS A 334 33.46 -16.27 -31.66
C LYS A 334 33.38 -15.10 -30.68
N GLU A 335 33.72 -13.89 -31.10
CA GLU A 335 33.64 -12.72 -30.24
C GLU A 335 32.19 -12.33 -29.91
N LEU A 336 31.30 -12.36 -30.91
CA LEU A 336 29.87 -12.11 -30.73
C LEU A 336 29.24 -13.13 -29.77
N GLY A 337 29.54 -14.42 -29.97
CA GLY A 337 29.07 -15.50 -29.10
C GLY A 337 29.56 -15.33 -27.66
N ARG A 338 30.82 -14.90 -27.46
CA ARG A 338 31.36 -14.60 -26.12
C ARG A 338 30.62 -13.45 -25.44
N VAL A 339 30.51 -12.31 -26.12
CA VAL A 339 29.86 -11.12 -25.56
C VAL A 339 28.39 -11.39 -25.24
N MET A 340 27.66 -12.01 -26.16
CA MET A 340 26.24 -12.31 -25.97
C MET A 340 26.01 -13.42 -24.95
N GLY A 341 26.91 -14.41 -24.87
CA GLY A 341 26.88 -15.44 -23.83
C GLY A 341 27.01 -14.83 -22.43
N ASP A 342 27.98 -13.94 -22.22
CA ASP A 342 28.17 -13.24 -20.94
C ASP A 342 26.96 -12.35 -20.58
N LEU A 343 26.39 -11.66 -21.57
CA LEU A 343 25.20 -10.82 -21.37
C LEU A 343 23.97 -11.66 -21.00
N THR A 344 23.77 -12.80 -21.66
CA THR A 344 22.65 -13.71 -21.40
C THR A 344 22.77 -14.35 -20.02
N GLU A 345 23.98 -14.74 -19.62
CA GLU A 345 24.25 -15.26 -18.27
C GLU A 345 23.93 -14.23 -17.19
N ARG A 346 24.30 -12.96 -17.42
CA ARG A 346 24.03 -11.86 -16.49
C ARG A 346 22.54 -11.59 -16.33
N ASP A 347 21.79 -11.66 -17.42
CA ASP A 347 20.36 -11.30 -17.43
C ASP A 347 19.43 -12.49 -17.18
N LEU A 348 19.96 -13.70 -17.02
CA LEU A 348 19.18 -14.92 -16.80
C LEU A 348 18.15 -14.76 -15.65
N SER A 349 18.52 -14.07 -14.57
CA SER A 349 17.61 -13.82 -13.44
C SER A 349 16.49 -12.82 -13.74
N SER A 350 16.66 -11.97 -14.76
CA SER A 350 15.64 -11.02 -15.25
C SER A 350 14.72 -11.66 -16.29
N LEU A 351 15.24 -12.62 -17.06
CA LEU A 351 14.50 -13.38 -18.06
C LEU A 351 13.56 -14.42 -17.43
N TRP A 352 13.92 -14.95 -16.25
CA TRP A 352 13.12 -15.95 -15.54
C TRP A 352 12.96 -15.60 -14.07
N LEU A 353 11.84 -14.95 -13.77
CA LEU A 353 11.45 -14.55 -12.43
C LEU A 353 10.63 -15.69 -11.78
N SER A 354 11.02 -16.08 -10.57
CA SER A 354 10.62 -17.34 -9.94
C SER A 354 9.10 -17.44 -9.72
N GLY A 355 8.46 -18.49 -10.26
CA GLY A 355 7.12 -18.91 -9.80
C GLY A 355 6.32 -19.81 -10.73
N ALA A 356 6.41 -19.62 -12.05
CA ALA A 356 5.59 -20.39 -13.00
C ALA A 356 6.22 -20.45 -14.41
N VAL A 357 7.52 -20.71 -14.49
CA VAL A 357 8.17 -20.96 -15.78
C VAL A 357 7.93 -22.41 -16.16
N ALA A 358 7.27 -22.67 -17.29
CA ALA A 358 7.23 -24.02 -17.83
C ALA A 358 8.67 -24.40 -18.21
N GLU A 359 9.18 -25.52 -17.70
CA GLU A 359 10.55 -26.00 -18.01
C GLU A 359 10.83 -26.08 -19.53
N ASN A 360 9.76 -26.19 -20.33
CA ASN A 360 9.80 -26.14 -21.79
C ASN A 360 10.24 -24.78 -22.36
N ASP A 361 9.90 -23.65 -21.73
CA ASP A 361 10.21 -22.30 -22.26
C ASP A 361 11.69 -21.98 -22.10
N LEU A 362 12.26 -22.34 -20.94
CA LEU A 362 13.70 -22.24 -20.70
C LEU A 362 14.50 -23.17 -21.63
N ALA A 363 14.01 -24.38 -21.87
CA ALA A 363 14.65 -25.30 -22.82
C ALA A 363 14.64 -24.75 -24.26
N GLN A 364 13.51 -24.19 -24.71
CA GLN A 364 13.42 -23.55 -26.03
C GLN A 364 14.35 -22.35 -26.15
N PHE A 365 14.46 -21.53 -25.11
CA PHE A 365 15.39 -20.42 -25.07
C PHE A 365 16.85 -20.88 -25.24
N LEU A 366 17.26 -21.90 -24.46
CA LEU A 366 18.63 -22.42 -24.53
C LEU A 366 18.95 -23.03 -25.89
N ILE A 367 17.98 -23.67 -26.54
CA ILE A 367 18.11 -24.17 -27.91
C ILE A 367 18.35 -23.01 -28.89
N ARG A 368 17.58 -21.92 -28.78
CA ARG A 368 17.79 -20.72 -29.62
C ARG A 368 19.14 -20.06 -29.37
N ALA A 369 19.55 -19.95 -28.11
CA ALA A 369 20.87 -19.42 -27.74
C ALA A 369 22.01 -20.30 -28.29
N ALA A 370 21.84 -21.61 -28.29
CA ALA A 370 22.78 -22.56 -28.90
C ALA A 370 22.82 -22.45 -30.43
N GLY A 371 21.65 -22.33 -31.09
CA GLY A 371 21.55 -22.12 -32.53
C GLY A 371 22.22 -20.83 -33.00
N ALA A 372 22.20 -19.80 -32.16
CA ALA A 372 22.90 -18.54 -32.39
C ALA A 372 24.35 -18.53 -31.85
N GLU A 373 24.99 -19.67 -31.55
CA GLU A 373 26.35 -19.77 -30.97
C GLU A 373 26.61 -18.84 -29.74
N CYS A 374 25.57 -18.42 -29.02
CA CYS A 374 25.62 -17.47 -27.89
C CYS A 374 25.53 -18.18 -26.52
N LEU A 375 25.80 -19.48 -26.49
CA LEU A 375 25.66 -20.30 -25.29
C LEU A 375 26.98 -20.26 -24.48
N GLY A 376 27.00 -19.44 -23.42
CA GLY A 376 28.10 -19.43 -22.45
C GLY A 376 28.25 -20.77 -21.72
N LEU A 377 29.40 -20.99 -21.06
CA LEU A 377 29.72 -22.25 -20.39
C LEU A 377 28.67 -22.62 -19.33
N ARG A 378 28.14 -21.65 -18.59
CA ARG A 378 27.16 -21.93 -17.52
C ARG A 378 25.79 -22.26 -18.08
N LEU A 379 25.38 -21.59 -19.16
CA LEU A 379 24.14 -21.90 -19.89
C LEU A 379 24.22 -23.26 -20.57
N ALA A 380 25.39 -23.63 -21.10
CA ALA A 380 25.63 -24.95 -21.65
C ALA A 380 25.46 -26.05 -20.59
N MET A 381 26.05 -25.88 -19.41
CA MET A 381 25.84 -26.81 -18.29
C MET A 381 24.36 -26.88 -17.89
N LEU A 382 23.66 -25.75 -17.83
CA LEU A 382 22.23 -25.71 -17.53
C LEU A 382 21.40 -26.52 -18.55
N SER A 383 21.73 -26.39 -19.84
CA SER A 383 21.06 -27.13 -20.92
C SER A 383 21.26 -28.64 -20.80
N LEU A 384 22.47 -29.09 -20.43
CA LEU A 384 22.77 -30.51 -20.20
C LEU A 384 22.04 -31.07 -18.98
N ILE A 385 21.93 -30.29 -17.90
CA ILE A 385 21.19 -30.68 -16.70
C ILE A 385 19.70 -30.83 -17.01
N LEU A 386 19.11 -29.89 -17.76
CA LEU A 386 17.71 -29.95 -18.17
C LEU A 386 17.44 -31.15 -19.09
N ALA A 387 18.33 -31.43 -20.05
CA ALA A 387 18.24 -32.61 -20.91
C ALA A 387 18.25 -33.92 -20.09
N LYS A 388 19.21 -34.06 -19.17
CA LYS A 388 19.33 -35.23 -18.30
C LYS A 388 18.11 -35.42 -17.39
N LYS A 389 17.54 -34.32 -16.87
CA LYS A 389 16.30 -34.36 -16.06
C LYS A 389 15.12 -34.87 -16.88
N ARG A 390 15.00 -34.43 -18.14
CA ARG A 390 13.93 -34.82 -19.06
C ARG A 390 14.03 -36.29 -19.48
N ASP A 391 15.25 -36.80 -19.67
CA ASP A 391 15.48 -38.22 -19.97
C ASP A 391 15.12 -39.11 -18.78
N ASN A 392 15.47 -38.69 -17.56
CA ASN A 392 15.07 -39.43 -16.34
C ASN A 392 13.56 -39.45 -16.12
N GLN A 393 12.82 -38.40 -16.49
CA GLN A 393 11.35 -38.35 -16.41
C GLN A 393 10.65 -39.18 -17.49
N ARG A 394 11.32 -39.51 -18.60
CA ARG A 394 10.79 -40.39 -19.66
C ARG A 394 11.03 -41.86 -19.38
N LEU A 395 11.97 -42.18 -18.49
CA LEU A 395 12.34 -43.54 -18.06
C LEU A 395 11.60 -43.97 -16.78
N SER A 396 10.89 -43.06 -16.12
CA SER A 396 9.94 -43.31 -15.02
C SER A 396 8.51 -43.31 -15.54
#